data_AF-A0A947JES7-F1
#
_entry.id   AF-A0A947JES7-F1
#
_cell.length_a   1.000
_cell.length_b   1.000
_cell.length_c   1.000
_cell.angle_alpha   90.00
_cell.angle_beta   90.00
_cell.angle_gamma   90.00
#
_symmetry.space_group_name_H-M   'P 1'
#
loop_
_entity.id
_entity.type
_entity.pdbx_description
1 polymer ?
#
loop_
_entity_poly.entity_id
_entity_poly.type
_entity_poly.pdbx_seq_one_letter_code
_entity_poly.pdbx_strand_id
1 'polypeptide(L)'
;MADSKISQLTEDTSPSVDDFLVTVDDPGGTPISKKAAIANVIKVINIGTFAAPITTNHYSLAAANCYNGVLWYGATGEIDLPAAVAGMNIIIYNTGDFVITVDPNESDVVVRDGTAQTGGVSITLSAGAGNYVILVTDAANHLVTVGYKGTLAEGT
;
A
#
# COMPACT_ATOMS: atom_id res chain seq x y z
N MET A 1 -2.43 -10.41 -39.16
CA MET A 1 -0.96 -10.48 -39.09
C MET A 1 -0.60 -11.82 -38.47
N ALA A 2 0.41 -12.51 -39.00
CA ALA A 2 0.84 -13.81 -38.47
C ALA A 2 1.60 -13.59 -37.16
N ASP A 3 1.40 -14.47 -36.17
CA ASP A 3 2.20 -14.46 -34.94
C ASP A 3 3.66 -14.80 -35.26
N SER A 4 4.56 -13.88 -34.93
CA SER A 4 6.01 -14.15 -34.95
C SER A 4 6.37 -15.09 -33.81
N LYS A 5 7.24 -16.07 -34.06
CA LYS A 5 7.77 -16.92 -32.99
C LYS A 5 8.62 -16.08 -32.03
N ILE A 6 8.72 -16.48 -30.76
CA ILE A 6 9.51 -15.75 -29.75
C ILE A 6 10.98 -15.52 -30.17
N SER A 7 11.55 -16.47 -30.93
CA SER A 7 12.90 -16.39 -31.48
C SER A 7 13.06 -15.38 -32.62
N GLN A 8 11.97 -14.77 -33.09
CA GLN A 8 11.92 -13.80 -34.17
C GLN A 8 11.55 -12.39 -33.65
N LEU A 9 11.30 -12.26 -32.35
CA LEU A 9 11.06 -10.96 -31.72
C LEU A 9 12.39 -10.20 -31.62
N THR A 10 12.33 -8.92 -31.93
CA THR A 10 13.42 -7.97 -31.65
C THR A 10 13.32 -7.49 -30.21
N GLU A 11 14.45 -7.19 -29.57
CA GLU A 11 14.48 -6.61 -28.22
C GLU A 11 13.74 -5.28 -28.19
N ASP A 12 12.84 -5.13 -27.22
CA ASP A 12 12.32 -3.83 -26.84
C ASP A 12 13.33 -3.15 -25.90
N THR A 13 14.02 -2.16 -26.42
CA THR A 13 15.07 -1.42 -25.70
C THR A 13 14.53 -0.19 -24.97
N SER A 14 13.22 0.08 -25.06
CA SER A 14 12.57 1.21 -24.38
C SER A 14 11.13 0.87 -23.98
N PRO A 15 10.92 -0.20 -23.21
CA PRO A 15 9.58 -0.58 -22.77
C PRO A 15 8.96 0.52 -21.91
N SER A 16 7.66 0.72 -22.08
CA SER A 16 6.80 1.63 -21.34
C SER A 16 5.86 0.87 -20.40
N VAL A 17 5.16 1.60 -19.52
CA VAL A 17 4.18 0.98 -18.60
C VAL A 17 2.93 0.44 -19.32
N ASP A 18 2.68 0.86 -20.55
CA ASP A 18 1.56 0.41 -21.39
C ASP A 18 1.84 -0.92 -22.11
N ASP A 19 3.10 -1.37 -22.12
CA ASP A 19 3.49 -2.64 -22.72
C ASP A 19 3.04 -3.84 -21.87
N PHE A 20 3.10 -5.04 -22.43
CA PHE A 20 2.66 -6.27 -21.79
C PHE A 20 3.80 -7.28 -21.60
N LEU A 21 3.87 -7.89 -20.42
CA LEU A 21 4.57 -9.16 -20.22
C LEU A 21 3.60 -10.32 -20.43
N VAL A 22 4.08 -11.37 -21.08
CA VAL A 22 3.41 -12.66 -21.08
C VAL A 22 3.88 -13.42 -19.84
N THR A 23 2.92 -13.89 -19.05
CA THR A 23 3.15 -14.69 -17.85
C THR A 23 2.53 -16.07 -18.04
N VAL A 24 3.18 -17.09 -17.50
CA VAL A 24 2.57 -18.40 -17.30
C VAL A 24 2.07 -18.42 -15.86
N ASP A 25 0.76 -18.41 -15.67
CA ASP A 25 0.11 -18.48 -14.37
C ASP A 25 -0.33 -19.92 -14.10
N ASP A 26 0.04 -20.48 -12.96
CA ASP A 26 -0.24 -21.87 -12.61
C ASP A 26 -0.88 -22.02 -11.21
N PRO A 27 -2.11 -21.52 -11.00
CA PRO A 27 -2.81 -21.66 -9.74
C PRO A 27 -3.49 -23.04 -9.70
N GLY A 28 -2.72 -24.10 -9.46
CA GLY A 28 -3.23 -25.47 -9.24
C GLY A 28 -2.67 -26.57 -10.14
N GLY A 29 -1.55 -26.34 -10.83
CA GLY A 29 -0.87 -27.34 -11.68
C GLY A 29 -1.38 -27.41 -13.12
N THR A 30 -2.20 -26.45 -13.56
CA THR A 30 -2.61 -26.25 -14.96
C THR A 30 -2.13 -24.88 -15.45
N PRO A 31 -0.99 -24.82 -16.14
CA PRO A 31 -0.42 -23.56 -16.63
C PRO A 31 -1.33 -22.88 -17.66
N ILE A 32 -1.64 -21.60 -17.44
CA ILE A 32 -2.40 -20.74 -18.35
C ILE A 32 -1.52 -19.56 -18.75
N SER A 33 -1.42 -19.29 -20.05
CA SER A 33 -0.77 -18.07 -20.53
C SER A 33 -1.69 -16.87 -20.34
N LYS A 34 -1.20 -15.85 -19.63
CA LYS A 34 -1.87 -14.56 -19.42
C LYS A 34 -0.95 -13.44 -19.91
N LYS A 35 -1.53 -12.27 -20.17
CA LYS A 35 -0.77 -11.03 -20.33
C LYS A 35 -1.02 -10.13 -19.13
N ALA A 36 0.04 -9.55 -18.59
CA ALA A 36 -0.01 -8.53 -17.56
C ALA A 36 0.60 -7.25 -18.13
N ALA A 37 -0.10 -6.12 -18.01
CA ALA A 37 0.50 -4.83 -18.34
C ALA A 37 1.74 -4.63 -17.45
N ILE A 38 2.80 -4.01 -17.96
CA ILE A 38 3.97 -3.66 -17.17
C ILE A 38 3.55 -2.81 -15.98
N ALA A 39 2.59 -1.90 -16.13
CA ALA A 39 1.98 -1.17 -15.02
C ALA A 39 1.41 -2.07 -13.90
N ASN A 40 0.88 -3.25 -14.24
CA ASN A 40 0.31 -4.18 -13.27
C ASN A 40 1.38 -5.05 -12.59
N VAL A 41 2.50 -5.29 -13.26
CA VAL A 41 3.67 -5.98 -12.71
C VAL A 41 4.48 -5.02 -11.84
N ILE A 42 4.73 -3.83 -12.36
CA ILE A 42 5.37 -2.69 -11.72
C ILE A 42 4.28 -1.78 -11.16
N LYS A 43 3.42 -2.30 -10.29
CA LYS A 43 2.65 -1.41 -9.42
C LYS A 43 3.65 -0.71 -8.50
N VAL A 44 4.21 0.42 -8.94
CA VAL A 44 5.08 1.27 -8.14
C VAL A 44 4.25 1.81 -6.99
N ILE A 45 4.77 1.58 -5.80
CA ILE A 45 4.03 1.69 -4.57
C ILE A 45 4.10 3.11 -3.97
N ASN A 46 3.72 4.09 -4.79
CA ASN A 46 3.52 5.47 -4.35
C ASN A 46 2.08 5.88 -4.63
N ILE A 47 1.34 6.15 -3.56
CA ILE A 47 -0.04 6.61 -3.59
C ILE A 47 0.01 8.12 -3.39
N GLY A 48 -0.12 8.84 -4.51
CA GLY A 48 0.27 10.25 -4.58
C GLY A 48 1.79 10.42 -4.61
N THR A 49 2.23 11.66 -4.49
CA THR A 49 3.65 12.03 -4.35
C THR A 49 3.78 13.15 -3.34
N PHE A 50 5.00 13.44 -2.88
CA PHE A 50 5.22 14.60 -2.01
C PHE A 50 4.71 15.93 -2.63
N ALA A 51 4.87 16.11 -3.94
CA ALA A 51 4.44 17.32 -4.65
C ALA A 51 2.93 17.33 -5.00
N ALA A 52 2.30 16.16 -5.04
CA ALA A 52 0.88 15.98 -5.30
C ALA A 52 0.32 14.90 -4.37
N PRO A 53 0.15 15.22 -3.08
CA PRO A 53 -0.33 14.26 -2.09
C PRO A 53 -1.82 13.97 -2.26
N ILE A 54 -2.27 12.87 -1.65
CA ILE A 54 -3.69 12.59 -1.48
C ILE A 54 -4.26 13.57 -0.46
N THR A 55 -5.25 14.35 -0.87
CA THR A 55 -5.92 15.38 -0.04
C THR A 55 -7.36 15.03 0.29
N THR A 56 -7.86 13.89 -0.20
CA THR A 56 -9.21 13.38 0.09
C THR A 56 -9.33 12.89 1.53
N ASN A 57 -10.42 13.26 2.21
CA ASN A 57 -10.76 12.80 3.56
C ASN A 57 -12.27 12.46 3.62
N HIS A 58 -12.69 11.25 4.03
CA HIS A 58 -11.88 10.09 4.41
C HIS A 58 -11.25 9.44 3.17
N TYR A 59 -10.08 8.79 3.33
CA TYR A 59 -9.42 8.06 2.25
C TYR A 59 -9.38 6.57 2.52
N SER A 60 -10.25 5.82 1.83
CA SER A 60 -10.25 4.36 1.90
C SER A 60 -9.13 3.78 1.04
N LEU A 61 -8.22 3.06 1.68
CA LEU A 61 -7.03 2.50 1.06
C LEU A 61 -7.31 1.12 0.44
N ALA A 62 -6.92 0.93 -0.82
CA ALA A 62 -7.07 -0.37 -1.47
C ALA A 62 -6.02 -1.38 -0.99
N ALA A 63 -6.42 -2.63 -0.77
CA ALA A 63 -5.53 -3.75 -0.39
C ALA A 63 -4.31 -3.91 -1.30
N ALA A 64 -4.48 -3.70 -2.61
CA ALA A 64 -3.39 -3.78 -3.58
C ALA A 64 -2.27 -2.74 -3.34
N ASN A 65 -2.59 -1.63 -2.68
CA ASN A 65 -1.62 -0.57 -2.39
C ASN A 65 -0.87 -0.80 -1.06
N CYS A 66 -1.26 -1.82 -0.30
CA CYS A 66 -0.62 -2.21 0.96
C CYS A 66 0.48 -3.25 0.75
N TYR A 67 1.04 -3.40 -0.46
CA TYR A 67 2.16 -4.31 -0.74
C TYR A 67 3.37 -3.51 -1.25
N ASN A 68 4.06 -2.90 -0.29
CA ASN A 68 5.26 -2.06 -0.30
C ASN A 68 4.96 -0.55 -0.41
N GLY A 69 3.76 -0.13 -0.02
CA GLY A 69 3.20 1.19 -0.30
C GLY A 69 3.78 2.36 0.47
N VAL A 70 3.76 3.52 -0.17
CA VAL A 70 3.94 4.84 0.45
C VAL A 70 2.74 5.70 0.09
N LEU A 71 1.93 6.04 1.08
CA LEU A 71 0.85 7.00 0.97
C LEU A 71 1.36 8.39 1.36
N TRP A 72 1.43 9.28 0.38
CA TRP A 72 1.73 10.69 0.61
C TRP A 72 0.42 11.42 0.94
N TYR A 73 0.14 11.63 2.22
CA TYR A 73 -1.12 12.21 2.67
C TYR A 73 -0.97 13.70 3.01
N GLY A 74 -1.94 14.49 2.56
CA GLY A 74 -1.89 15.96 2.57
C GLY A 74 -3.16 16.59 3.11
N ALA A 75 -3.84 15.92 4.03
CA ALA A 75 -5.03 16.42 4.71
C ALA A 75 -5.02 16.01 6.19
N THR A 76 -5.71 16.79 7.02
CA THR A 76 -6.12 16.32 8.36
C THR A 76 -7.36 15.46 8.16
N GLY A 77 -7.34 14.23 8.67
CA GLY A 77 -8.39 13.28 8.36
C GLY A 77 -8.04 11.84 8.66
N GLU A 78 -8.89 10.97 8.15
CA GLU A 78 -8.88 9.52 8.38
C GLU A 78 -8.49 8.75 7.12
N ILE A 79 -7.72 7.69 7.32
CA ILE A 79 -7.36 6.70 6.31
C ILE A 79 -7.92 5.36 6.76
N ASP A 80 -8.88 4.84 6.02
CA ASP A 80 -9.46 3.52 6.29
C ASP A 80 -8.55 2.46 5.68
N LEU A 81 -8.01 1.57 6.51
CA LEU A 81 -7.19 0.47 6.05
C LEU A 81 -8.06 -0.71 5.59
N PRO A 82 -7.61 -1.46 4.58
CA PRO A 82 -8.24 -2.73 4.23
C PRO A 82 -7.99 -3.78 5.32
N ALA A 83 -8.79 -4.85 5.31
CA ALA A 83 -8.57 -5.99 6.18
C ALA A 83 -7.14 -6.52 6.11
N ALA A 84 -6.49 -6.64 7.26
CA ALA A 84 -5.12 -7.06 7.42
C ALA A 84 -4.91 -8.49 6.93
N VAL A 85 -4.00 -8.65 5.95
CA VAL A 85 -3.48 -9.93 5.49
C VAL A 85 -1.97 -9.96 5.60
N ALA A 86 -1.43 -11.08 6.07
CA ALA A 86 0.01 -11.29 6.21
C ALA A 86 0.78 -10.89 4.93
N GLY A 87 1.86 -10.14 5.12
CA GLY A 87 2.70 -9.63 4.04
C GLY A 87 2.32 -8.24 3.53
N MET A 88 1.19 -7.65 3.99
CA MET A 88 0.92 -6.24 3.74
C MET A 88 1.93 -5.35 4.50
N ASN A 89 2.36 -4.27 3.87
CA ASN A 89 3.19 -3.23 4.44
C ASN A 89 2.93 -1.88 3.74
N ILE A 90 2.84 -0.83 4.55
CA ILE A 90 2.62 0.54 4.08
C ILE A 90 3.32 1.57 4.96
N ILE A 91 3.81 2.63 4.33
CA ILE A 91 4.24 3.87 4.95
C ILE A 91 3.14 4.91 4.72
N ILE A 92 2.64 5.53 5.78
CA ILE A 92 1.78 6.70 5.70
C ILE A 92 2.63 7.91 6.05
N TYR A 93 2.83 8.81 5.08
CA TYR A 93 3.71 9.96 5.18
C TYR A 93 2.91 11.26 5.20
N ASN A 94 3.12 12.06 6.23
CA ASN A 94 2.49 13.35 6.40
C ASN A 94 3.24 14.44 5.61
N THR A 95 2.61 15.00 4.58
CA THR A 95 3.25 16.00 3.72
C THR A 95 3.17 17.42 4.26
N GLY A 96 2.41 17.65 5.32
CA GLY A 96 2.20 18.97 5.91
C GLY A 96 1.91 18.91 7.40
N ASP A 97 1.33 19.96 7.94
CA ASP A 97 0.97 20.03 9.36
C ASP A 97 -0.43 19.47 9.59
N PHE A 98 -0.59 18.15 9.41
CA PHE A 98 -1.90 17.49 9.44
C PHE A 98 -2.02 16.41 10.52
N VAL A 99 -3.11 16.37 11.27
CA VAL A 99 -3.37 15.21 12.15
C VAL A 99 -3.96 14.09 11.30
N ILE A 100 -3.38 12.89 11.37
CA ILE A 100 -3.80 11.76 10.53
C ILE A 100 -4.26 10.62 11.43
N THR A 101 -5.53 10.26 11.33
CA THR A 101 -6.09 9.04 11.92
C THR A 101 -5.92 7.89 10.93
N VAL A 102 -5.39 6.77 11.41
CA VAL A 102 -5.28 5.53 10.65
C VAL A 102 -6.23 4.54 11.29
N ASP A 103 -7.29 4.23 10.56
CA ASP A 103 -8.40 3.40 11.03
C ASP A 103 -8.24 1.96 10.52
N PRO A 104 -7.98 0.97 11.38
CA PRO A 104 -7.90 -0.43 10.99
C PRO A 104 -9.30 -1.00 10.71
N ASN A 105 -9.39 -2.01 9.85
CA ASN A 105 -10.68 -2.64 9.57
C ASN A 105 -11.24 -3.37 10.79
N GLU A 106 -12.36 -2.89 11.34
CA GLU A 106 -13.22 -3.49 12.40
C GLU A 106 -12.55 -4.42 13.43
N SER A 107 -12.18 -5.66 13.06
CA SER A 107 -11.58 -6.64 13.97
C SER A 107 -10.06 -6.56 14.09
N ASP A 108 -9.43 -5.76 13.25
CA ASP A 108 -7.99 -5.69 13.11
C ASP A 108 -7.36 -5.00 14.31
N VAL A 109 -6.31 -5.62 14.85
CA VAL A 109 -5.56 -5.12 15.99
C VAL A 109 -4.33 -4.39 15.49
N VAL A 110 -4.17 -3.14 15.91
CA VAL A 110 -2.91 -2.42 15.76
C VAL A 110 -2.03 -2.67 16.98
N VAL A 111 -0.80 -3.14 16.77
CA VAL A 111 0.26 -3.17 17.79
C VAL A 111 1.04 -1.88 17.67
N ARG A 112 0.72 -0.93 18.55
CA ARG A 112 1.36 0.37 18.65
C ARG A 112 2.50 0.29 19.66
N ASP A 113 3.72 0.52 19.21
CA ASP A 113 4.94 0.52 20.04
C ASP A 113 5.08 -0.74 20.92
N GLY A 114 4.79 -1.90 20.33
CA GLY A 114 4.83 -3.20 21.01
C GLY A 114 3.62 -3.49 21.91
N THR A 115 2.62 -2.61 21.96
CA THR A 115 1.38 -2.80 22.73
C THR A 115 0.20 -3.03 21.79
N ALA A 116 -0.40 -4.22 21.86
CA ALA A 116 -1.63 -4.52 21.14
C ALA A 116 -2.79 -3.66 21.66
N GLN A 117 -3.46 -2.95 20.76
CA GLN A 117 -4.70 -2.23 21.08
C GLN A 117 -5.91 -3.20 21.03
N THR A 118 -7.10 -2.69 21.34
CA THR A 118 -8.34 -3.43 21.06
C THR A 118 -8.59 -3.46 19.55
N GLY A 119 -9.22 -4.52 19.03
CA GLY A 119 -9.56 -4.61 17.62
C GLY A 119 -10.45 -3.45 17.18
N GLY A 120 -10.15 -2.87 16.02
CA GLY A 120 -10.87 -1.73 15.44
C GLY A 120 -10.51 -0.38 16.05
N VAL A 121 -9.58 -0.34 17.02
CA VAL A 121 -9.12 0.93 17.58
C VAL A 121 -8.10 1.57 16.65
N SER A 122 -8.45 2.77 16.20
CA SER A 122 -7.60 3.60 15.35
C SER A 122 -6.33 4.06 16.07
N ILE A 123 -5.34 4.52 15.30
CA ILE A 123 -4.18 5.25 15.82
C ILE A 123 -4.10 6.63 15.18
N THR A 124 -3.70 7.64 15.95
CA THR A 124 -3.57 9.01 15.46
C THR A 124 -2.10 9.42 15.42
N LEU A 125 -1.62 9.76 14.22
CA LEU A 125 -0.31 10.37 13.99
C LEU A 125 -0.41 11.89 14.15
N SER A 126 0.48 12.45 14.95
CA SER A 126 0.55 13.89 15.20
C SER A 126 0.76 14.73 13.93
N ALA A 127 0.25 15.95 13.98
CA ALA A 127 0.57 16.99 13.01
C ALA A 127 2.09 17.25 12.93
N GLY A 128 2.56 17.47 11.71
CA GLY A 128 3.93 17.86 11.43
C GLY A 128 4.43 17.30 10.10
N ALA A 129 4.95 18.19 9.26
CA ALA A 129 5.48 17.80 7.96
C ALA A 129 6.66 16.82 8.13
N GLY A 130 6.58 15.72 7.40
CA GLY A 130 7.54 14.62 7.46
C GLY A 130 7.41 13.72 8.69
N ASN A 131 6.34 13.83 9.46
CA ASN A 131 5.89 12.74 10.33
C ASN A 131 5.44 11.57 9.47
N TYR A 132 5.61 10.35 9.97
CA TYR A 132 5.18 9.15 9.26
C TYR A 132 4.92 8.00 10.23
N VAL A 133 4.21 6.99 9.77
CA VAL A 133 4.10 5.67 10.42
C VAL A 133 4.29 4.56 9.39
N ILE A 134 5.00 3.51 9.76
CA ILE A 134 5.19 2.29 8.97
C ILE A 134 4.41 1.17 9.65
N LEU A 135 3.48 0.59 8.91
CA LEU A 135 2.67 -0.54 9.32
C LEU A 135 3.09 -1.78 8.53
N VAL A 136 3.28 -2.88 9.24
CA VAL A 136 3.53 -4.20 8.65
C VAL A 136 2.53 -5.18 9.24
N THR A 137 1.85 -5.90 8.37
CA THR A 137 0.92 -6.95 8.74
C THR A 137 1.64 -8.29 8.71
N ASP A 138 1.88 -8.87 9.87
CA ASP A 138 2.57 -10.17 10.04
C ASP A 138 1.60 -11.37 10.01
N ALA A 139 0.32 -11.14 10.29
CA ALA A 139 -0.74 -12.14 10.32
C ALA A 139 -2.10 -11.53 9.94
N ALA A 140 -3.11 -12.37 9.73
CA ALA A 140 -4.48 -11.87 9.58
C ALA A 140 -4.89 -11.07 10.83
N ASN A 141 -5.57 -9.94 10.62
CA ASN A 141 -6.06 -9.04 11.67
C ASN A 141 -4.99 -8.44 12.60
N HIS A 142 -3.72 -8.41 12.19
CA HIS A 142 -2.62 -7.95 13.06
C HIS A 142 -1.68 -7.00 12.32
N LEU A 143 -1.73 -5.70 12.63
CA LEU A 143 -0.89 -4.66 12.05
C LEU A 143 0.11 -4.16 13.10
N VAL A 144 1.40 -4.18 12.78
CA VAL A 144 2.46 -3.78 13.71
C VAL A 144 3.06 -2.45 13.26
N THR A 145 3.14 -1.47 14.16
CA THR A 145 3.93 -0.25 13.94
C THR A 145 5.41 -0.57 14.09
N VAL A 146 6.16 -0.63 12.98
CA VAL A 146 7.60 -0.99 13.00
C VAL A 146 8.52 0.23 13.00
N GLY A 147 7.97 1.42 12.77
CA GLY A 147 8.70 2.68 12.86
C GLY A 147 7.79 3.87 12.59
N TYR A 148 8.06 5.00 13.24
CA TYR A 148 7.32 6.23 13.04
C TYR A 148 8.18 7.44 13.45
N LYS A 149 7.76 8.62 12.99
CA LYS A 149 8.25 9.92 13.46
C LYS A 149 7.05 10.79 13.81
N GLY A 150 7.12 11.49 14.94
CA GLY A 150 5.99 12.20 15.54
C GLY A 150 5.55 11.49 16.82
N THR A 151 4.29 11.66 17.20
CA THR A 151 3.66 10.85 18.25
C THR A 151 2.54 10.01 17.65
N LEU A 152 2.42 8.75 18.10
CA LEU A 152 1.28 7.89 17.83
C LEU A 152 0.44 7.75 19.09
N ALA A 153 -0.77 8.32 19.06
CA ALA A 153 -1.75 8.15 20.11
C ALA A 153 -2.74 7.04 19.73
N GLU A 154 -3.28 6.36 20.74
CA GLU A 154 -4.50 5.56 20.57
C GLU A 154 -5.64 6.51 20.18
N GLY A 155 -6.39 6.14 19.15
CA GLY A 155 -7.57 6.86 18.69
C GLY A 155 -8.84 6.40 19.39
N THR A 156 -9.96 6.53 18.71
CA THR A 156 -11.26 5.96 19.11
C THR A 156 -11.53 4.67 18.41
#